data_AF-E4YI52-F1
#
_entry.id   AF-E4YI52-F1
#
_cell.length_a   1.000
_cell.length_b   1.000
_cell.length_c   1.000
_cell.angle_alpha   90.00
_cell.angle_beta   90.00
_cell.angle_gamma   90.00
#
_symmetry.space_group_name_H-M   'P 1'
#
loop_
_entity.id
_entity.type
_entity.pdbx_description
1 polymer ?
#
loop_
_entity_poly.entity_id
_entity_poly.type
_entity_poly.pdbx_seq_one_letter_code
_entity_poly.pdbx_strand_id
1 'polypeptide(L)'
;MEATAELFVELGLLKAEDDCRRKRLTRLIDLKNVYSWLKTEVTKPHFPQITKKYLLTFLNQKNVKRIAASDCEDRKVLLSGLYKF
;
A
#
# COMPACT_ATOMS: atom_id res chain seq x y z
N MET A 1 6.71 -9.13 -12.52
CA MET A 1 5.43 -9.11 -11.77
C MET A 1 5.59 -9.61 -10.32
N GLU A 2 6.54 -10.52 -10.04
CA GLU A 2 6.81 -11.05 -8.68
C GLU A 2 7.22 -9.99 -7.65
N ALA A 3 8.17 -9.11 -7.96
CA ALA A 3 8.67 -8.09 -7.01
C ALA A 3 7.57 -7.13 -6.51
N THR A 4 6.52 -6.93 -7.30
CA THR A 4 5.40 -6.07 -6.91
C THR A 4 4.46 -6.79 -5.95
N ALA A 5 4.13 -8.05 -6.23
CA ALA A 5 3.29 -8.87 -5.37
C ALA A 5 3.95 -9.11 -4.01
N GLU A 6 5.26 -9.34 -3.99
CA GLU A 6 6.04 -9.48 -2.76
C GLU A 6 6.01 -8.21 -1.92
N LEU A 7 6.26 -7.03 -2.52
CA LEU A 7 6.14 -5.75 -1.82
C LEU A 7 4.74 -5.58 -1.19
N PHE A 8 3.68 -5.92 -1.93
CA PHE A 8 2.32 -5.83 -1.40
C PHE A 8 2.02 -6.86 -0.31
N VAL A 9 2.58 -8.07 -0.39
CA VAL A 9 2.48 -9.08 0.66
C VAL A 9 3.24 -8.62 1.90
N GLU A 10 4.45 -8.09 1.71
CA GLU A 10 5.29 -7.52 2.76
C GLU A 10 4.55 -6.40 3.46
N LEU A 11 4.02 -5.42 2.72
CA LEU A 11 3.21 -4.32 3.25
C LEU A 11 1.88 -4.76 3.92
N GLY A 12 1.54 -6.05 3.86
CA GLY A 12 0.32 -6.63 4.41
C GLY A 12 -0.95 -6.21 3.63
N LEU A 13 -0.77 -5.84 2.36
CA LEU A 13 -1.80 -5.34 1.44
C LEU A 13 -2.39 -6.46 0.57
N LEU A 14 -1.64 -7.55 0.33
CA LEU A 14 -2.11 -8.79 -0.32
C LEU A 14 -2.12 -9.96 0.67
N LYS A 15 -2.96 -10.97 0.41
CA LYS A 15 -2.91 -12.24 1.16
C LYS A 15 -1.57 -12.92 0.82
N ALA A 16 -0.77 -13.19 1.85
CA ALA A 16 0.32 -14.16 1.72
C ALA A 16 -0.30 -15.57 1.64
N GLU A 17 0.33 -16.47 0.90
CA GLU A 17 -0.01 -17.91 0.93
C GLU A 17 0.19 -18.51 2.33
N ASP A 18 1.07 -17.91 3.14
CA ASP A 18 1.34 -18.28 4.52
C ASP A 18 0.68 -17.31 5.52
N ASP A 19 -0.32 -17.81 6.25
CA ASP A 19 -1.07 -17.05 7.26
C ASP A 19 -0.22 -16.60 8.46
N CYS A 20 0.85 -17.33 8.81
CA CYS A 20 1.81 -16.93 9.85
C CYS A 20 2.67 -15.76 9.38
N ARG A 21 3.14 -15.82 8.12
CA ARG A 21 3.90 -14.72 7.49
C ARG A 21 3.04 -13.46 7.40
N ARG A 22 1.77 -13.59 7.00
CA ARG A 22 0.78 -12.51 6.98
C ARG A 22 0.58 -11.85 8.34
N LYS A 23 0.37 -12.64 9.41
CA LYS A 23 0.16 -12.11 10.77
C LYS A 23 1.40 -11.38 11.32
N ARG A 24 2.61 -11.83 10.98
CA ARG A 24 3.86 -11.15 11.34
C ARG A 24 4.00 -9.81 10.63
N LEU A 25 3.84 -9.80 9.31
CA LEU A 25 3.97 -8.60 8.47
C LEU A 25 2.93 -7.53 8.83
N THR A 26 1.67 -7.94 9.05
CA THR A 26 0.60 -7.02 9.45
C THR A 26 0.76 -6.40 10.84
N ARG A 27 1.49 -7.04 11.75
CA ARG A 27 1.79 -6.48 13.09
C ARG A 27 2.94 -5.48 13.10
N LEU A 28 3.91 -5.64 12.20
CA LEU A 28 5.16 -4.88 12.23
C LEU A 28 5.13 -3.60 11.41
N ILE A 29 4.14 -3.43 10.54
CA ILE A 29 4.15 -2.37 9.55
C ILE A 29 3.36 -1.17 10.02
N ASP A 30 4.04 -0.05 10.15
CA ASP A 30 3.41 1.25 10.31
C ASP A 30 2.98 1.78 8.95
N LEU A 31 1.66 1.73 8.68
CA LEU A 31 1.09 2.20 7.42
C LEU A 31 1.38 3.69 7.17
N LYS A 32 1.58 4.52 8.21
CA LYS A 32 1.92 5.94 8.02
C LYS A 32 3.29 6.09 7.37
N ASN A 33 4.28 5.32 7.83
CA ASN A 33 5.60 5.29 7.22
C ASN A 33 5.55 4.75 5.78
N VAL A 34 4.70 3.76 5.53
CA VAL A 34 4.48 3.22 4.18
C VAL A 34 3.89 4.29 3.26
N TYR A 35 2.91 5.08 3.70
CA TYR A 35 2.34 6.16 2.89
C TYR A 35 3.37 7.25 2.60
N SER A 36 4.20 7.60 3.58
CA SER A 36 5.29 8.57 3.42
C SER A 36 6.35 8.13 2.41
N TRP A 37 6.65 6.84 2.35
CA TRP A 37 7.52 6.28 1.31
C TRP A 37 6.80 6.19 -0.04
N LEU A 38 5.57 5.67 -0.08
CA LEU A 38 4.83 5.49 -1.32
C LEU A 38 4.54 6.81 -2.04
N LYS A 39 4.26 7.91 -1.33
CA LYS A 39 3.97 9.21 -1.97
C LYS A 39 5.13 9.72 -2.83
N THR A 40 6.37 9.32 -2.53
CA THR A 40 7.56 9.69 -3.32
C THR A 40 7.88 8.63 -4.36
N GLU A 41 7.67 7.35 -4.08
CA GLU A 41 7.95 6.27 -5.05
C GLU A 41 6.98 6.26 -6.24
N VAL A 42 5.69 6.48 -6.01
CA VAL A 42 4.68 6.38 -7.08
C VAL A 42 4.84 7.44 -8.18
N THR A 43 5.59 8.51 -7.92
CA THR A 43 5.88 9.57 -8.90
C THR A 43 7.08 9.22 -9.78
N LYS A 44 7.89 8.21 -9.43
CA LYS A 44 9.06 7.84 -10.20
C LYS A 44 8.67 7.24 -11.55
N PRO A 45 9.43 7.53 -12.62
CA PRO A 45 9.10 7.10 -13.98
C PRO A 45 9.13 5.58 -14.17
N HIS A 46 9.89 4.86 -13.35
CA HIS A 46 9.98 3.39 -13.37
C HIS A 46 8.95 2.71 -12.47
N PHE A 47 8.13 3.47 -11.73
CA PHE A 47 7.12 2.87 -10.87
C PHE A 47 6.02 2.23 -11.73
N PRO A 48 5.74 0.91 -11.59
CA PRO A 48 4.85 0.23 -12.53
C PRO A 48 3.42 0.76 -12.44
N GLN A 49 2.81 1.07 -13.59
CA GLN A 49 1.44 1.61 -13.66
C GLN A 49 0.39 0.65 -13.09
N ILE A 50 0.58 -0.65 -13.30
CA ILE A 50 -0.31 -1.69 -12.74
C ILE A 50 -0.33 -1.62 -11.20
N THR A 51 0.82 -1.35 -10.57
CA THR A 51 0.98 -1.20 -9.12
C THR A 51 0.19 -0.01 -8.59
N LYS A 52 0.15 1.10 -9.33
CA LYS A 52 -0.63 2.29 -8.95
C LYS A 52 -2.12 1.97 -8.89
N LYS A 53 -2.64 1.21 -9.86
CA LYS A 53 -4.04 0.76 -9.87
C LYS A 53 -4.36 -0.11 -8.65
N TYR A 54 -3.51 -1.09 -8.33
CA TYR A 54 -3.70 -1.92 -7.14
C TYR A 54 -3.63 -1.14 -5.83
N LEU A 55 -2.68 -0.20 -5.72
CA LEU A 55 -2.58 0.70 -4.56
C LEU A 55 -3.85 1.52 -4.39
N LEU A 56 -4.36 2.11 -5.47
CA LEU A 56 -5.59 2.90 -5.43
C LEU A 56 -6.77 2.05 -4.96
N THR A 57 -6.96 0.86 -5.55
CA THR A 57 -8.03 -0.06 -5.14
C THR A 57 -7.91 -0.44 -3.67
N PHE A 58 -6.70 -0.75 -3.19
CA PHE A 58 -6.46 -1.14 -1.81
C PHE A 58 -6.74 0.00 -0.83
N LEU A 59 -6.16 1.18 -1.06
CA LEU A 59 -6.28 2.33 -0.15
C LEU A 59 -7.69 2.92 -0.07
N ASN A 60 -8.52 2.65 -1.08
CA ASN A 60 -9.92 3.05 -1.13
C ASN A 60 -10.86 2.07 -0.39
N GLN A 61 -10.35 0.94 0.11
CA GLN A 61 -11.15 -0.02 0.87
C GLN A 61 -11.51 0.55 2.25
N LYS A 62 -12.70 1.15 2.36
CA LYS A 62 -13.24 1.72 3.61
C LYS A 62 -13.47 0.68 4.71
N ASN A 63 -13.57 -0.61 4.36
CA ASN A 63 -13.87 -1.69 5.29
C ASN A 63 -12.63 -2.24 6.01
N VAL A 64 -11.43 -1.78 5.67
CA VAL A 64 -10.20 -2.22 6.33
C VAL A 64 -9.93 -1.33 7.53
N LYS A 65 -10.28 -1.82 8.74
CA LYS A 65 -10.08 -1.11 10.02
C LYS A 65 -8.70 -0.49 10.17
N ARG A 66 -7.66 -1.19 9.70
CA ARG A 66 -6.27 -0.73 9.76
C ARG A 66 -6.00 0.48 8.85
N ILE A 67 -6.60 0.53 7.66
CA ILE A 67 -6.49 1.68 6.74
C ILE A 67 -7.18 2.89 7.38
N ALA A 68 -8.40 2.70 7.88
CA ALA A 68 -9.16 3.75 8.57
C ALA A 68 -8.41 4.29 9.81
N ALA A 69 -7.81 3.41 10.61
CA ALA A 69 -7.01 3.80 11.79
C ALA A 69 -5.67 4.47 11.43
N SER A 70 -5.21 4.33 10.18
CA SER A 70 -3.97 4.91 9.68
C SER A 70 -4.17 6.20 8.88
N ASP A 71 -5.37 6.78 8.88
CA ASP A 71 -5.65 7.98 8.09
C ASP A 71 -4.72 9.14 8.49
N CYS A 72 -4.07 9.75 7.50
CA CYS A 72 -3.09 10.81 7.68
C CYS A 72 -2.93 11.63 6.40
N GLU A 73 -2.20 12.75 6.48
CA GLU A 73 -1.99 13.62 5.32
C GLU A 73 -1.25 12.93 4.17
N ASP A 74 -0.25 12.10 4.49
CA ASP A 74 0.48 11.32 3.48
C ASP A 74 -0.44 10.38 2.70
N ARG A 75 -1.46 9.79 3.36
CA ARG A 75 -2.47 8.97 2.69
C ARG A 75 -3.29 9.79 1.70
N LYS A 76 -3.69 11.01 2.05
CA LYS A 76 -4.47 11.89 1.16
C LYS A 76 -3.64 12.33 -0.04
N VAL A 77 -2.39 12.72 0.18
CA VAL A 77 -1.44 13.09 -0.88
C VAL A 77 -1.20 11.91 -1.83
N LEU A 78 -0.96 10.72 -1.27
CA LEU A 78 -0.80 9.49 -2.04
C LEU A 78 -2.05 9.18 -2.88
N LEU A 79 -3.25 9.23 -2.30
CA LEU A 79 -4.50 9.02 -3.02
C LEU A 79 -4.70 10.04 -4.15
N SER A 80 -4.47 11.33 -3.87
CA SER A 80 -4.55 12.39 -4.89
C SER A 80 -3.55 12.17 -6.03
N GLY A 81 -2.33 11.74 -5.71
CA GLY A 81 -1.33 11.37 -6.71
C GLY A 81 -1.78 10.18 -7.56
N LEU A 82 -2.35 9.14 -6.94
CA LEU A 82 -2.82 7.95 -7.63
C LEU A 82 -4.05 8.21 -8.52
N TYR A 83 -4.94 9.16 -8.18
CA TYR A 83 -6.08 9.54 -9.01
C TYR A 83 -5.72 10.35 -10.27
N LYS A 84 -4.50 10.92 -10.32
CA LYS A 84 -4.01 11.69 -11.48
C LYS A 84 -3.36 10.81 -12.56
N PHE A 85 -3.17 9.52 -12.29
CA PHE A 85 -2.66 8.51 -13.22
C PHE A 85 -3.80 7.61 -13.71
#